data_AF-A0A1M5PN97-F1
#
_entry.id   AF-A0A1M5PN97-F1
#
_cell.length_a   1.000
_cell.length_b   1.000
_cell.length_c   1.000
_cell.angle_alpha   90.00
_cell.angle_beta   90.00
_cell.angle_gamma   90.00
#
_symmetry.space_group_name_H-M   'P 1'
#
loop_
_entity.id
_entity.type
_entity.pdbx_description
1 polymer ?
#
loop_
_entity_poly.entity_id
_entity_poly.type
_entity_poly.pdbx_seq_one_letter_code
_entity_poly.pdbx_strand_id
1 'polypeptide(L)' 'MALKLSDFFKVEGDPCYRIGERKGELKGEIKGKKKTTLTIARKMKSEGLSILLISKATTLSIDQIKKL' A
#
# COMPACT_ATOMS: atom_id res chain seq x y z
N MET A 1 16.01 -28.02 25.41
CA MET A 1 14.97 -27.18 24.77
C MET A 1 15.67 -25.93 24.25
N ALA A 2 15.88 -25.83 22.93
CA ALA A 2 16.63 -24.71 22.35
C ALA A 2 15.66 -23.54 22.13
N LEU A 3 15.83 -22.46 22.90
CA LEU A 3 15.11 -21.20 22.70
C LEU A 3 15.55 -20.63 21.35
N LYS A 4 14.61 -20.38 20.42
CA LYS A 4 14.95 -19.78 19.14
C LYS A 4 15.13 -18.28 19.34
N LEU A 5 16.07 -17.68 18.60
CA LEU A 5 16.33 -16.22 18.64
C LEU A 5 15.06 -15.39 18.37
N SER A 6 14.10 -15.96 17.64
CA SER A 6 12.77 -15.37 17.38
C SER A 6 11.92 -15.20 18.63
N ASP A 7 12.11 -16.03 19.65
CA ASP A 7 11.34 -15.97 20.89
C ASP A 7 11.80 -14.82 21.79
N PHE A 8 13.04 -14.33 21.59
CA PHE A 8 13.61 -13.19 22.32
C PHE A 8 13.07 -11.83 21.86
N PHE A 9 12.60 -11.72 20.62
CA PHE A 9 12.06 -10.49 20.05
C PHE A 9 10.54 -10.36 20.19
N LYS A 10 9.84 -11.45 20.55
CA LYS A 10 8.39 -11.46 20.81
C LYS A 10 8.04 -11.04 22.24
N VAL A 11 8.76 -10.08 22.80
CA VAL A 11 8.34 -9.44 24.05
C VAL A 11 7.29 -8.42 23.65
N GLU A 12 6.01 -8.76 23.77
CA GLU A 12 4.86 -7.86 23.50
C GLU A 12 4.93 -6.52 24.27
N GLY A 13 5.83 -6.41 25.25
CA GLY A 13 6.15 -5.19 26.00
C GLY A 13 7.32 -4.33 25.46
N ASP A 14 8.06 -4.77 24.43
CA ASP A 14 9.24 -4.06 23.95
C ASP A 14 8.86 -2.90 23.00
N PRO A 15 9.22 -1.64 23.30
CA PRO A 15 8.87 -0.48 22.47
C PRO A 15 9.34 -0.63 21.02
N CYS A 16 10.49 -1.27 20.79
CA CYS A 16 11.06 -1.47 19.47
C CYS A 16 10.23 -2.45 18.62
N TYR A 17 9.66 -3.48 19.23
CA TYR A 17 8.79 -4.44 18.53
C TYR A 17 7.48 -3.77 18.06
N ARG A 18 6.85 -2.99 18.95
CA ARG A 18 5.61 -2.23 18.63
C ARG A 18 5.82 -1.17 17.53
N ILE A 19 6.99 -0.54 17.49
CA ILE A 19 7.37 0.38 16.41
C ILE A 19 7.56 -0.37 15.08
N GLY A 20 8.12 -1.58 15.12
CA GLY A 20 8.31 -2.44 13.96
C GLY A 20 6.98 -2.84 13.31
N GLU A 21 6.02 -3.33 14.10
CA GLU A 21 4.68 -3.71 13.60
C GLU A 21 3.94 -2.52 13.01
N ARG A 22 3.88 -1.40 13.74
CA ARG A 22 3.19 -0.18 13.28
C ARG A 22 3.79 0.37 11.98
N LYS A 23 5.12 0.32 11.80
CA LYS A 23 5.78 0.68 10.53
C LYS A 23 5.44 -0.32 9.41
N GLY A 24 5.34 -1.61 9.72
CA GLY A 24 4.93 -2.66 8.80
C GLY A 24 3.51 -2.44 8.28
N GLU A 25 2.57 -2.18 9.17
CA GLU A 25 1.16 -1.91 8.86
C GLU A 25 1.00 -0.65 7.99
N LEU A 26 1.61 0.46 8.38
CA LEU A 26 1.61 1.71 7.59
C LEU A 26 2.18 1.48 6.18
N LYS A 27 3.27 0.73 6.05
CA LYS A 27 3.88 0.42 4.75
C LYS A 27 2.99 -0.51 3.92
N GLY A 28 2.30 -1.46 4.57
CA GLY A 28 1.31 -2.34 3.98
C GLY A 28 0.10 -1.57 3.44
N GLU A 29 -0.47 -0.68 4.24
CA GLU A 29 -1.60 0.17 3.85
C GLU A 29 -1.23 1.12 2.70
N ILE A 30 -0.07 1.78 2.76
CA ILE A 30 0.39 2.68 1.69
C ILE A 30 0.58 1.89 0.38
N LYS A 31 1.17 0.70 0.46
CA LYS A 31 1.40 -0.16 -0.71
C LYS A 31 0.08 -0.74 -1.25
N GLY A 32 -0.86 -1.07 -0.36
CA GLY A 32 -2.22 -1.50 -0.69
C GLY A 32 -2.99 -0.41 -1.41
N LYS A 33 -3.05 0.79 -0.82
CA LYS A 33 -3.69 1.98 -1.40
C LYS A 33 -3.11 2.32 -2.76
N LYS A 34 -1.78 2.37 -2.91
CA LYS A 34 -1.15 2.62 -4.23
C LYS A 34 -1.51 1.57 -5.29
N LYS A 35 -1.56 0.29 -4.90
CA LYS A 35 -1.98 -0.79 -5.81
C LYS A 35 -3.44 -0.61 -6.22
N THR A 36 -4.37 -0.40 -5.29
CA THR A 36 -5.79 -0.22 -5.60
C THR A 36 -6.02 1.00 -6.49
N THR A 37 -5.36 2.12 -6.23
CA THR A 37 -5.48 3.32 -7.08
C THR A 37 -5.08 3.05 -8.53
N LEU A 38 -3.97 2.34 -8.77
CA LEU A 38 -3.53 1.94 -10.11
C LEU A 38 -4.49 0.93 -10.75
N THR A 39 -5.00 -0.03 -9.99
CA THR A 39 -5.95 -1.03 -10.49
C THR A 39 -7.27 -0.38 -10.90
N ILE A 40 -7.79 0.55 -10.09
CA ILE A 40 -9.00 1.32 -10.38
C ILE A 40 -8.78 2.15 -11.65
N ALA A 41 -7.66 2.87 -11.75
CA ALA A 41 -7.35 3.68 -12.93
C ALA A 41 -7.25 2.84 -14.23
N ARG A 42 -6.64 1.64 -14.16
CA ARG A 42 -6.61 0.70 -15.29
C ARG A 42 -7.98 0.20 -15.68
N LYS A 43 -8.81 -0.16 -14.71
CA LYS A 43 -10.17 -0.62 -14.96
C LYS A 43 -10.99 0.48 -15.62
N MET A 44 -10.90 1.70 -15.10
CA MET A 44 -11.58 2.86 -15.68
C MET A 44 -11.12 3.16 -17.11
N LYS A 45 -9.81 3.03 -17.39
CA LYS A 45 -9.27 3.17 -18.75
C LYS A 45 -9.80 2.10 -19.69
N SER A 46 -9.90 0.86 -19.22
CA SER A 46 -10.49 -0.26 -19.97
C SER A 46 -11.99 -0.09 -20.24
N GLU A 47 -12.70 0.59 -19.35
CA GLU A 47 -14.12 0.94 -19.51
C GLU A 47 -14.33 2.16 -20.42
N GLY A 48 -13.26 2.75 -20.98
CA GLY A 48 -13.33 3.87 -21.90
C GLY A 48 -13.61 5.22 -21.23
N LEU A 49 -13.41 5.32 -19.90
CA LEU A 49 -13.62 6.57 -19.18
C LEU A 49 -12.58 7.63 -19.57
N SER A 50 -13.01 8.88 -19.58
CA SER A 50 -12.15 10.02 -19.90
C SER A 50 -11.02 10.15 -18.87
N ILE A 51 -9.81 10.45 -19.36
CA ILE A 51 -8.60 10.62 -18.55
C ILE A 51 -8.79 11.67 -17.45
N LEU A 52 -9.61 12.71 -17.69
CA LEU A 52 -9.95 13.74 -16.70
C LEU A 52 -10.78 13.17 -15.53
N LEU A 53 -11.71 12.26 -15.81
CA LEU A 53 -12.50 11.57 -14.79
C LEU A 53 -11.64 10.61 -13.97
N ILE A 54 -10.77 9.85 -14.64
CA ILE A 54 -9.82 8.96 -13.98
C ILE A 54 -8.90 9.75 -13.05
N SER A 55 -8.40 10.90 -13.51
CA SER A 55 -7.54 11.79 -12.72
C SER A 55 -8.26 12.33 -11.48
N LYS A 56 -9.52 12.76 -11.62
CA LYS A 56 -10.34 13.20 -10.47
C LYS A 56 -10.61 12.08 -9.48
N ALA A 57 -10.89 10.86 -9.94
CA ALA A 57 -11.26 9.74 -9.07
C ALA A 57 -10.06 9.08 -8.38
N THR A 58 -8.91 9.03 -9.04
CA THR A 58 -7.72 8.31 -8.53
C THR A 58 -6.61 9.24 -8.04
N THR A 59 -6.79 10.57 -8.17
CA THR A 59 -5.77 11.58 -7.84
C THR A 59 -4.45 11.39 -8.61
N LEU A 60 -4.48 10.58 -9.67
CA LEU A 60 -3.34 10.34 -10.54
C LEU A 60 -3.19 11.49 -11.52
N SER A 61 -1.94 11.83 -11.83
CA SER A 61 -1.64 12.80 -12.89
C SER A 61 -2.02 12.23 -14.25
N ILE A 62 -2.41 13.12 -15.17
CA ILE A 62 -2.75 12.78 -16.57
C ILE A 62 -1.62 11.96 -17.22
N ASP A 63 -0.36 12.29 -16.95
CA ASP A 63 0.81 11.56 -17.46
C ASP A 63 0.87 10.12 -16.95
N GLN A 64 0.55 9.89 -15.67
CA GLN A 64 0.51 8.54 -15.09
C GLN A 64 -0.63 7.72 -15.68
N ILE A 65 -1.77 8.33 -16.00
CA ILE A 65 -2.92 7.65 -16.61
C ILE A 65 -2.64 7.31 -18.08
N LYS A 66 -1.92 8.16 -18.80
CA LYS A 66 -1.44 7.84 -20.16
C LYS A 66 -0.50 6.63 -20.16
N LYS A 67 0.41 6.57 -19.18
CA LYS A 67 1.38 5.47 -19.01
C LYS A 67 0.80 4.15 -18.47
N LEU A 68 -0.42 4.18 -17.94
CA LEU A 68 -1.11 3.02 -17.33
C LEU A 68 -1.56 1.97 -18.34
#